data_AF-A0A6V7LKD6-F1
#
_entry.id   AF-A0A6V7LKD6-F1
#
_cell.length_a   1.000
_cell.length_b   1.000
_cell.length_c   1.000
_cell.angle_alpha   90.00
_cell.angle_beta   90.00
_cell.angle_gamma   90.00
#
_symmetry.space_group_name_H-M   'P 1'
#
loop_
_entity.id
_entity.type
_entity.pdbx_description
1 polymer ?
#
loop_
_entity_poly.entity_id
_entity_poly.type
_entity_poly.pdbx_seq_one_letter_code
_entity_poly.pdbx_strand_id
1 'polypeptide(L)'
;TELKLKKPDIPTRSRAPNFPDSKSNQFLNFGPSDLEKDAAQTTVPFIDIQPVETKPPFPLSGAGVYHKGRDGFGGYIALKVMTYDFKNHLHAEVPPIPPVVGLNDIPAS
;
A
#
# COMPACT_ATOMS: atom_id res chain seq x y z
N THR A 1 2.79 6.13 19.20
CA THR A 1 3.98 5.32 19.63
C THR A 1 5.11 5.50 18.65
N GLU A 2 6.37 5.59 19.12
CA GLU A 2 7.54 5.73 18.23
C GLU A 2 7.87 4.41 17.49
N LEU A 3 8.16 4.49 16.19
CA LEU A 3 8.77 3.43 15.39
C LEU A 3 10.29 3.64 15.37
N LYS A 4 11.03 2.75 16.04
CA LYS A 4 12.49 2.85 16.16
C LYS A 4 13.20 2.07 15.06
N LEU A 5 14.05 2.77 14.30
CA LEU A 5 14.94 2.15 13.32
C LEU A 5 16.18 1.59 14.01
N LYS A 6 16.47 0.30 13.82
CA LYS A 6 17.61 -0.37 14.45
C LYS A 6 18.79 -0.44 13.48
N LYS A 7 19.90 0.20 13.85
CA LYS A 7 21.12 0.29 13.03
C LYS A 7 20.83 0.62 11.54
N PRO A 8 20.17 1.75 11.24
CA PRO A 8 19.69 2.02 9.90
C PRO A 8 20.83 2.34 8.92
N ASP A 9 20.98 1.57 7.85
CA ASP A 9 21.81 1.92 6.69
C ASP A 9 21.06 2.78 5.67
N ILE A 10 21.77 3.26 4.65
CA ILE A 10 21.20 3.97 3.51
C ILE A 10 20.16 3.08 2.78
N PRO A 11 18.90 3.53 2.61
CA PRO A 11 17.83 2.71 2.05
C PRO A 11 18.12 2.11 0.67
N THR A 12 18.82 2.86 -0.19
CA THR A 12 19.18 2.44 -1.57
C THR A 12 20.29 1.38 -1.64
N ARG A 13 21.00 1.10 -0.53
CA ARG A 13 22.01 0.03 -0.46
C ARG A 13 21.37 -1.35 -0.30
N SER A 14 20.08 -1.44 0.05
CA SER A 14 19.36 -2.70 0.13
C SER A 14 19.04 -3.25 -1.25
N ARG A 15 19.39 -4.53 -1.50
CA ARG A 15 18.93 -5.28 -2.69
C ARG A 15 17.56 -5.94 -2.50
N ALA A 16 17.07 -6.00 -1.26
CA ALA A 16 15.80 -6.60 -0.91
C ALA A 16 14.68 -5.55 -0.87
N PRO A 17 13.42 -5.94 -1.16
CA PRO A 17 12.28 -5.03 -1.11
C PRO A 17 12.03 -4.48 0.31
N ASN A 18 11.42 -3.29 0.38
CA ASN A 18 10.96 -2.68 1.61
C ASN A 18 9.46 -2.98 1.80
N PHE A 19 9.07 -3.34 3.02
CA PHE A 19 7.68 -3.67 3.35
C PHE A 19 7.08 -2.62 4.30
N PRO A 20 5.77 -2.33 4.20
CA PRO A 20 5.09 -1.51 5.19
C PRO A 20 5.23 -2.11 6.60
N ASP A 21 5.73 -1.35 7.55
CA ASP A 21 6.00 -1.77 8.93
C ASP A 21 5.41 -0.82 9.99
N SER A 22 5.05 0.40 9.58
CA SER A 22 4.32 1.35 10.43
C SER A 22 2.85 0.97 10.63
N LYS A 23 2.32 1.34 11.80
CA LYS A 23 0.92 1.22 12.22
C LYS A 23 0.29 2.60 12.39
N SER A 24 -1.04 2.62 12.52
CA SER A 24 -1.77 3.87 12.77
C SER A 24 -1.28 4.57 14.05
N ASN A 25 -1.25 5.90 14.03
CA ASN A 25 -0.84 6.75 15.16
C ASN A 25 0.59 6.46 15.67
N GLN A 26 1.48 6.02 14.77
CA GLN A 26 2.91 6.00 15.03
C GLN A 26 3.61 7.22 14.45
N PHE A 27 4.76 7.54 15.03
CA PHE A 27 5.67 8.55 14.50
C PHE A 27 7.07 7.96 14.45
N LEU A 28 7.95 8.57 13.66
CA LEU A 28 9.38 8.34 13.71
C LEU A 28 10.08 9.67 13.43
N ASN A 29 11.30 9.80 13.93
CA ASN A 29 12.11 10.98 13.69
C ASN A 29 13.10 10.70 12.56
N PHE A 30 13.30 11.68 11.68
CA PHE A 30 14.45 11.66 10.80
C PHE A 30 15.71 11.76 11.64
N GLY A 31 16.71 10.95 11.30
CA GLY A 31 17.94 10.86 12.06
C GLY A 31 19.09 10.38 11.21
N PRO A 32 20.31 10.36 11.77
CA PRO A 32 21.44 9.83 11.06
C PRO A 32 21.29 8.32 10.84
N SER A 33 21.91 7.85 9.77
CA SER A 33 22.27 6.46 9.58
C SER A 33 23.20 5.96 10.70
N ASP A 34 23.36 4.65 10.78
CA ASP A 34 24.20 4.01 11.78
C ASP A 34 25.69 4.39 11.61
N LEU A 35 26.37 4.64 12.73
CA LEU A 35 27.78 5.01 12.76
C LEU A 35 28.68 3.96 12.10
N GLU A 36 28.39 2.67 12.29
CA GLU A 36 29.22 1.58 11.76
C GLU A 36 29.02 1.39 10.25
N LYS A 37 27.92 1.89 9.68
CA LYS A 37 27.54 1.66 8.28
C LYS A 37 27.87 2.80 7.34
N ASP A 38 27.77 4.03 7.85
CA ASP A 38 28.01 5.23 7.04
C ASP A 38 28.49 6.42 7.88
N ALA A 39 29.09 6.16 9.04
CA ALA A 39 29.59 7.21 9.95
C ALA A 39 28.54 8.29 10.28
N ALA A 40 27.26 7.91 10.34
CA ALA A 40 26.14 8.82 10.59
C ALA A 40 26.00 9.99 9.59
N GLN A 41 26.56 9.86 8.38
CA GLN A 41 26.59 10.94 7.39
C GLN A 41 25.26 11.14 6.66
N THR A 42 24.52 10.04 6.40
CA THR A 42 23.24 10.11 5.69
C THR A 42 22.06 10.28 6.64
N THR A 43 21.13 11.18 6.33
CA THR A 43 19.84 11.30 7.03
C THR A 43 18.82 10.31 6.48
N VAL A 44 18.17 9.55 7.35
CA VAL A 44 17.18 8.52 7.03
C VAL A 44 15.92 8.66 7.90
N PRO A 45 14.75 8.15 7.48
CA PRO A 45 14.44 7.53 6.17
C PRO A 45 14.54 8.50 4.99
N PHE A 46 14.50 7.98 3.77
CA PHE A 46 14.29 8.80 2.56
C PHE A 46 12.80 9.04 2.32
N ILE A 47 12.47 9.99 1.44
CA ILE A 47 11.09 10.23 1.00
C ILE A 47 10.90 9.52 -0.34
N ASP A 48 9.89 8.66 -0.42
CA ASP A 48 9.48 8.06 -1.68
C ASP A 48 8.56 9.04 -2.43
N ILE A 49 9.11 9.64 -3.49
CA ILE A 49 8.44 10.65 -4.32
C ILE A 49 7.72 10.04 -5.54
N GLN A 50 7.62 8.71 -5.62
CA GLN A 50 6.88 8.08 -6.71
C GLN A 50 5.39 8.50 -6.68
N PRO A 51 4.78 8.74 -7.84
CA PRO A 51 3.38 9.14 -7.90
C PRO A 51 2.46 8.04 -7.36
N VAL A 52 1.50 8.43 -6.52
CA VAL A 52 0.47 7.54 -6.00
C VAL A 52 -0.87 8.02 -6.53
N GLU A 53 -1.40 7.29 -7.50
CA GLU A 53 -2.58 7.66 -8.27
C GLU A 53 -3.49 6.44 -8.45
N THR A 54 -4.79 6.71 -8.61
CA THR A 54 -5.75 5.68 -8.99
C THR A 54 -5.83 5.63 -10.52
N LYS A 55 -5.67 4.42 -11.07
CA LYS A 55 -5.79 4.15 -12.49
C LYS A 55 -6.74 2.97 -12.69
N PRO A 56 -7.98 3.20 -13.18
CA PRO A 56 -8.57 4.48 -13.60
C PRO A 56 -8.80 5.47 -12.44
N PRO A 57 -9.08 6.77 -12.73
CA PRO A 57 -9.44 7.73 -11.69
C PRO A 57 -10.60 7.22 -10.83
N PHE A 58 -10.41 7.28 -9.51
CA PHE A 58 -11.34 6.70 -8.55
C PHE A 58 -11.56 7.65 -7.35
N PRO A 59 -12.79 7.77 -6.81
CA PRO A 59 -13.05 8.59 -5.63
C PRO A 59 -12.19 8.17 -4.43
N LEU A 60 -11.58 9.15 -3.77
CA LEU A 60 -10.75 8.96 -2.59
C LEU A 60 -11.54 9.29 -1.32
N SER A 61 -11.38 8.47 -0.30
CA SER A 61 -11.86 8.72 1.07
C SER A 61 -10.81 9.39 1.94
N GLY A 62 -9.55 9.39 1.51
CA GLY A 62 -8.46 10.03 2.23
C GLY A 62 -7.09 9.80 1.61
N ALA A 63 -6.09 10.39 2.25
CA ALA A 63 -4.67 10.20 1.95
C ALA A 63 -3.88 10.13 3.26
N GLY A 64 -2.68 9.58 3.20
CA GLY A 64 -1.81 9.52 4.36
C GLY A 64 -0.37 9.16 4.01
N VAL A 65 0.44 9.05 5.05
CA VAL A 65 1.82 8.60 4.98
C VAL A 65 1.99 7.28 5.73
N TYR A 66 3.00 6.52 5.36
CA TYR A 66 3.43 5.34 6.09
C TYR A 66 4.93 5.14 5.89
N HIS A 67 5.59 4.54 6.87
CA HIS A 67 6.94 4.03 6.70
C HIS A 67 6.90 2.63 6.07
N LYS A 68 7.81 2.40 5.13
CA LYS A 68 8.17 1.08 4.62
C LYS A 68 9.66 0.87 4.71
N GLY A 69 10.10 -0.27 5.19
CA GLY A 69 11.50 -0.54 5.40
C GLY A 69 11.81 -2.01 5.57
N ARG A 70 13.00 -2.27 6.10
CA ARG A 70 13.47 -3.59 6.50
C ARG A 70 14.50 -3.42 7.61
N ASP A 71 14.73 -4.50 8.34
CA ASP A 71 15.72 -4.51 9.41
C ASP A 71 17.11 -4.11 8.92
N GLY A 72 17.75 -3.21 9.68
CA GLY A 72 19.08 -2.70 9.38
C GLY A 72 19.14 -1.62 8.30
N PHE A 73 18.01 -1.13 7.80
CA PHE A 73 17.98 -0.04 6.82
C PHE A 73 17.06 1.09 7.27
N GLY A 74 17.35 2.29 6.78
CA GLY A 74 16.60 3.49 7.12
C GLY A 74 15.18 3.53 6.58
N GLY A 75 14.88 2.77 5.51
CA GLY A 75 13.56 2.74 4.89
C GLY A 75 13.14 4.04 4.21
N TYR A 76 11.85 4.14 3.92
CA TYR A 76 11.22 5.24 3.19
C TYR A 76 9.93 5.68 3.86
N ILE A 77 9.68 6.99 3.87
CA ILE A 77 8.34 7.54 4.05
C ILE A 77 7.64 7.57 2.69
N ALA A 78 6.53 6.87 2.57
CA ALA A 78 5.75 6.79 1.35
C ALA A 78 4.34 7.35 1.54
N LEU A 79 3.77 7.88 0.45
CA LEU A 79 2.39 8.31 0.38
C LEU A 79 1.47 7.10 0.14
N LYS A 80 0.25 7.15 0.68
CA LYS A 80 -0.85 6.24 0.35
C LYS A 80 -2.13 7.02 0.14
N VAL A 81 -2.95 6.56 -0.79
CA VAL A 81 -4.32 7.03 -0.97
C VAL A 81 -5.29 5.95 -0.50
N MET A 82 -6.41 6.37 0.08
CA MET A 82 -7.50 5.50 0.52
C MET A 82 -8.66 5.71 -0.44
N THR A 83 -9.14 4.63 -1.06
CA THR A 83 -10.29 4.69 -1.96
C THR A 83 -11.59 4.71 -1.17
N TYR A 84 -12.63 5.28 -1.76
CA TYR A 84 -13.97 5.24 -1.19
C TYR A 84 -14.55 3.80 -1.26
N ASP A 85 -15.11 3.30 -0.15
CA ASP A 85 -15.82 2.00 -0.14
C ASP A 85 -17.29 2.23 -0.54
N PHE A 86 -17.63 1.81 -1.75
CA PHE A 86 -18.95 2.00 -2.35
C PHE A 86 -19.85 0.76 -2.30
N LYS A 87 -19.50 -0.28 -1.54
CA LYS A 87 -20.26 -1.55 -1.50
C LYS A 87 -21.76 -1.35 -1.23
N ASN A 88 -22.11 -0.41 -0.36
CA ASN A 88 -23.52 -0.10 -0.02
C ASN A 88 -24.27 0.67 -1.13
N HIS A 89 -23.57 1.10 -2.18
CA HIS A 89 -24.11 1.81 -3.33
C HIS A 89 -24.08 0.96 -4.61
N LEU A 90 -23.65 -0.30 -4.52
CA LEU A 90 -23.62 -1.21 -5.66
C LEU A 90 -25.01 -1.80 -5.88
N HIS A 91 -25.75 -1.26 -6.85
CA HIS A 91 -26.93 -1.91 -7.40
C HIS A 91 -26.47 -2.90 -8.47
N ALA A 92 -26.28 -4.16 -8.10
CA ALA A 92 -26.07 -5.21 -9.08
C ALA A 92 -27.45 -5.58 -9.67
N GLU A 93 -27.72 -5.16 -10.90
CA GLU A 93 -28.72 -5.86 -11.71
C GLU A 93 -28.15 -7.25 -12.01
N VAL A 94 -28.64 -8.24 -11.28
CA VAL A 94 -28.38 -9.65 -11.64
C VAL A 94 -29.17 -9.89 -12.92
N PRO A 95 -28.53 -10.20 -14.06
CA PRO A 95 -29.27 -10.51 -15.27
C PRO A 95 -30.22 -11.68 -14.99
N PRO A 96 -31.45 -11.65 -15.53
CA PRO A 96 -32.40 -12.74 -15.31
C PRO A 96 -31.77 -14.06 -15.76
N ILE A 97 -31.93 -15.10 -14.93
CA ILE A 97 -31.50 -16.45 -15.29
C ILE A 97 -32.18 -16.79 -16.62
N PRO A 98 -31.43 -17.20 -17.66
CA PRO A 98 -32.04 -17.61 -18.92
C PRO A 98 -33.08 -18.70 -18.64
N PRO A 99 -34.26 -18.65 -19.28
CA PRO A 99 -35.26 -19.70 -19.09
C PRO A 99 -34.61 -21.06 -19.41
N VAL A 100 -34.69 -21.98 -18.45
CA VAL A 100 -34.31 -23.37 -18.69
C VAL A 100 -35.34 -23.93 -19.65
N VAL A 101 -34.98 -24.08 -20.92
CA VAL A 101 -35.79 -24.85 -21.88
C VAL A 101 -35.89 -26.26 -21.33
N GLY A 102 -37.10 -26.66 -20.93
CA GLY A 102 -37.34 -28.01 -20.44
C GLY A 102 -37.24 -28.99 -21.60
N LEU A 103 -36.75 -30.21 -21.35
CA LEU A 103 -36.76 -31.31 -22.32
C LEU A 103 -38.15 -31.66 -22.88
N ASN A 104 -39.21 -31.04 -22.34
CA ASN A 104 -40.60 -31.21 -22.77
C ASN A 104 -40.99 -30.30 -23.96
N ASP A 105 -40.15 -29.33 -24.34
CA ASP A 105 -40.44 -28.36 -25.41
C ASP A 105 -39.89 -28.79 -26.80
N ILE A 106 -39.36 -30.01 -26.92
CA ILE A 106 -38.95 -30.57 -28.21
C ILE A 106 -40.16 -31.27 -28.84
N PRO A 107 -40.76 -30.76 -29.94
CA PRO A 107 -41.84 -31.44 -30.61
C PRO A 107 -41.33 -32.78 -31.17
N ALA A 108 -42.00 -33.87 -30.80
CA ALA A 108 -41.77 -35.17 -31.42
C ALA A 108 -42.08 -35.06 -32.92
N SER A 109 -41.14 -35.53 -33.74
CA SER A 109 -41.17 -35.49 -35.20
C SER A 109 -42.22 -36.40 -35.80
#